data_AF-A0A1S3QXQ3-F1
#
_entry.id   AF-A0A1S3QXQ3-F1
#
_cell.length_a   1.000
_cell.length_b   1.000
_cell.length_c   1.000
_cell.angle_alpha   90.00
_cell.angle_beta   90.00
_cell.angle_gamma   90.00
#
_symmetry.space_group_name_H-M   'P 1'
#
loop_
_entity.id
_entity.type
_entity.pdbx_description
1 polymer ?
#
loop_
_entity_poly.entity_id
_entity_poly.type
_entity_poly.pdbx_seq_one_letter_code
_entity_poly.pdbx_strand_id
1 'polypeptide(L)'
;MYTAGYALSLISLTIAVAILCLFRKLHCTRNYIHIQLFVSFILRATFIFIKDSVLFTDEDFYHCDDYPVVCKLVVTFSNYCIMANYSWLLVEGHYLHTLVSISFFSKKKHIWWYIIMGWGLPIIVIVSWGLAKYFYEDEG
;
A
#
# COMPACT_ATOMS: atom_id res chain seq x y z
N MET A 1 -17.84 -6.32 17.62
CA MET A 1 -18.39 -5.25 16.73
C MET A 1 -17.33 -4.68 15.79
N TYR A 2 -16.09 -4.48 16.26
CA TYR A 2 -14.94 -4.05 15.46
C TYR A 2 -14.54 -5.05 14.36
N THR A 3 -14.47 -6.36 14.65
CA THR A 3 -14.09 -7.41 13.69
C THR A 3 -15.07 -7.53 12.51
N ALA A 4 -16.36 -7.42 12.78
CA ALA A 4 -17.40 -7.46 11.75
C ALA A 4 -17.35 -6.23 10.82
N GLY A 5 -17.04 -5.05 11.36
CA GLY A 5 -16.85 -3.82 10.58
C GLY A 5 -15.61 -3.87 9.68
N TYR A 6 -14.51 -4.45 10.15
CA TYR A 6 -13.30 -4.65 9.35
C TYR A 6 -13.50 -5.69 8.24
N ALA A 7 -14.16 -6.82 8.54
CA ALA A 7 -14.48 -7.83 7.54
C ALA A 7 -15.41 -7.30 6.43
N LEU A 8 -16.46 -6.56 6.78
CA LEU A 8 -17.37 -5.92 5.82
C LEU A 8 -16.65 -4.89 4.93
N SER A 9 -15.75 -4.10 5.52
CA SER A 9 -14.96 -3.11 4.79
C SER A 9 -14.00 -3.79 3.81
N LEU A 10 -13.37 -4.90 4.21
CA LEU A 10 -12.46 -5.69 3.37
C LEU A 10 -13.19 -6.38 2.21
N ILE A 11 -14.35 -6.98 2.46
CA ILE A 11 -15.16 -7.65 1.43
C ILE A 11 -15.64 -6.63 0.40
N SER A 12 -16.12 -5.46 0.85
CA SER A 12 -16.56 -4.38 -0.04
C SER A 12 -15.41 -3.86 -0.91
N LEU A 13 -14.22 -3.65 -0.34
CA LEU A 13 -13.05 -3.20 -1.08
C LEU A 13 -12.60 -4.23 -2.13
N THR A 14 -12.61 -5.51 -1.76
CA THR A 14 -12.17 -6.61 -2.63
C THR A 14 -13.11 -6.76 -3.83
N ILE A 15 -14.42 -6.63 -3.61
CA ILE A 15 -15.44 -6.72 -4.67
C ILE A 15 -15.32 -5.53 -5.63
N ALA A 16 -15.16 -4.30 -5.12
CA ALA A 16 -14.97 -3.11 -5.96
C ALA A 16 -13.73 -3.24 -6.88
N VAL A 17 -12.64 -3.79 -6.35
CA VAL A 17 -11.38 -3.99 -7.09
C VAL A 17 -11.48 -5.15 -8.09
N ALA A 18 -12.14 -6.26 -7.74
CA ALA A 18 -12.36 -7.38 -8.66
C ALA A 18 -13.16 -6.95 -9.90
N ILE A 19 -14.20 -6.13 -9.72
CA ILE A 19 -15.01 -5.58 -10.82
C ILE A 19 -14.14 -4.73 -11.76
N LEU A 20 -13.27 -3.87 -11.22
CA LEU A 20 -12.42 -2.98 -12.02
C LEU A 20 -11.29 -3.74 -12.75
N CYS A 21 -10.79 -4.84 -12.18
CA CYS A 21 -9.76 -5.68 -12.79
C CYS A 21 -10.29 -6.63 -13.89
N LEU A 22 -11.54 -7.10 -13.78
CA LEU A 22 -12.11 -8.07 -14.74
C LEU A 22 -12.45 -7.44 -16.10
N PHE A 23 -12.65 -6.12 -16.18
CA PHE A 23 -12.96 -5.43 -17.44
C PHE A 23 -11.69 -5.10 -18.27
N ARG A 24 -11.12 -6.12 -18.93
CA ARG A 24 -9.95 -6.05 -19.85
C ARG A 24 -10.08 -5.06 -21.02
N LYS A 25 -11.30 -4.65 -21.38
CA LYS A 25 -11.60 -3.73 -22.50
C LYS A 25 -11.10 -2.29 -22.29
N LEU A 26 -10.61 -1.95 -21.09
CA LEU A 26 -10.19 -0.58 -20.74
C LEU A 26 -8.66 -0.37 -20.72
N HIS A 27 -7.83 -1.37 -21.05
CA HIS A 27 -6.36 -1.29 -21.01
C HIS A 27 -5.76 -0.21 -21.96
N CYS A 28 -5.63 1.02 -21.46
CA CYS A 28 -4.89 2.15 -22.01
C CYS A 28 -3.79 2.61 -21.04
N THR A 29 -2.91 3.54 -21.42
CA THR A 29 -1.88 4.12 -20.52
C THR A 29 -2.44 4.66 -19.21
N ARG A 30 -3.65 5.23 -19.25
CA ARG A 30 -4.42 5.64 -18.05
C ARG A 30 -4.81 4.44 -17.17
N ASN A 31 -5.23 3.34 -17.79
CA ASN A 31 -5.60 2.11 -17.10
C ASN A 31 -4.40 1.43 -16.42
N TYR A 32 -3.18 1.62 -16.94
CA TYR A 32 -1.97 1.08 -16.30
C TYR A 32 -1.70 1.72 -14.93
N ILE A 33 -1.88 3.04 -14.78
CA ILE A 33 -1.75 3.73 -13.50
C ILE A 33 -2.85 3.28 -12.53
N HIS A 34 -4.09 3.16 -13.01
CA HIS A 34 -5.20 2.62 -12.20
C HIS A 34 -4.92 1.18 -11.73
N ILE A 35 -4.33 0.31 -12.57
CA ILE A 35 -3.95 -1.05 -12.17
C ILE A 35 -2.94 -1.04 -11.02
N GLN A 36 -1.90 -0.19 -11.09
CA GLN A 36 -0.90 -0.07 -10.01
C GLN A 36 -1.50 0.46 -8.70
N LEU A 37 -2.45 1.40 -8.79
CA LEU A 37 -3.24 1.86 -7.65
C LEU A 37 -4.06 0.72 -7.04
N PHE A 38 -4.76 -0.07 -7.86
CA PHE A 38 -5.55 -1.21 -7.39
C PHE A 38 -4.68 -2.30 -6.75
N VAL A 39 -3.51 -2.59 -7.33
CA VAL A 39 -2.51 -3.50 -6.73
C VAL A 39 -2.08 -2.99 -5.35
N SER A 40 -1.87 -1.68 -5.19
CA SER A 40 -1.53 -1.08 -3.91
C SER A 40 -2.67 -1.19 -2.88
N PHE A 41 -3.93 -1.09 -3.32
CA PHE A 41 -5.09 -1.36 -2.46
C PHE A 41 -5.16 -2.83 -2.02
N ILE A 42 -4.89 -3.78 -2.92
CA ILE A 42 -4.86 -5.21 -2.60
C ILE A 42 -3.77 -5.51 -1.58
N LEU A 43 -2.53 -5.05 -1.82
CA LEU A 43 -1.44 -5.23 -0.87
C LEU A 43 -1.79 -4.63 0.49
N ARG A 44 -2.31 -3.40 0.53
CA ARG A 44 -2.77 -2.79 1.79
C ARG A 44 -3.81 -3.64 2.51
N ALA A 45 -4.83 -4.14 1.81
CA ALA A 45 -5.86 -4.99 2.39
C ALA A 45 -5.31 -6.31 2.94
N THR A 46 -4.47 -7.01 2.15
CA THR A 46 -3.82 -8.27 2.56
C THR A 46 -2.94 -8.07 3.79
N PHE A 47 -2.12 -7.02 3.84
CA PHE A 47 -1.21 -6.80 4.98
C PHE A 47 -1.90 -6.27 6.22
N ILE A 48 -3.00 -5.53 6.10
CA ILE A 48 -3.85 -5.20 7.25
C ILE A 48 -4.45 -6.49 7.83
N PHE A 49 -4.89 -7.42 6.98
CA PHE A 49 -5.43 -8.70 7.45
C PHE A 49 -4.36 -9.58 8.12
N ILE A 50 -3.15 -9.64 7.55
CA ILE A 50 -2.02 -10.34 8.19
C ILE A 50 -1.68 -9.69 9.54
N LYS A 51 -1.59 -8.36 9.61
CA LYS A 51 -1.36 -7.63 10.86
C LYS A 51 -2.46 -7.94 11.88
N ASP A 52 -3.72 -7.93 11.47
CA ASP A 52 -4.88 -8.22 12.33
C ASP A 52 -4.82 -9.66 12.85
N SER A 53 -4.52 -10.64 11.98
CA SER A 53 -4.32 -12.03 12.41
C SER A 53 -3.15 -12.18 13.37
N VAL A 54 -2.03 -11.49 13.15
CA VAL A 54 -0.87 -11.56 14.06
C VAL A 54 -1.16 -10.88 15.40
N LEU A 55 -1.99 -9.84 15.40
CA LEU A 55 -2.28 -9.02 16.59
C LEU A 55 -3.48 -9.50 17.41
N PHE A 56 -4.45 -10.19 16.80
CA PHE A 56 -5.71 -10.58 17.43
C PHE A 56 -5.95 -12.10 17.53
N THR A 57 -5.03 -12.96 17.09
CA THR A 57 -5.31 -14.41 17.08
C THR A 57 -5.29 -15.06 18.47
N ASP A 58 -4.66 -14.53 19.51
CA ASP A 58 -4.83 -15.12 20.86
C ASP A 58 -4.47 -14.16 21.99
N GLU A 59 -5.38 -13.97 22.95
CA GLU A 59 -5.10 -13.30 24.24
C GLU A 59 -4.11 -14.10 25.11
N ASP A 60 -3.81 -15.36 24.75
CA ASP A 60 -2.94 -16.28 25.51
C ASP A 60 -1.54 -16.50 24.89
N PHE A 61 -1.23 -15.92 23.73
CA PHE A 61 0.07 -16.08 23.08
C PHE A 61 0.59 -14.73 22.54
N TYR A 62 1.16 -13.93 23.44
CA TYR A 62 2.06 -12.83 23.10
C TYR A 62 3.36 -13.36 22.44
N HIS A 63 3.27 -13.87 21.21
CA HIS A 63 4.42 -14.35 20.41
C HIS A 63 5.32 -13.21 19.87
N CYS A 64 5.10 -11.96 20.30
CA CYS A 64 6.05 -10.88 20.02
C CYS A 64 7.32 -11.02 20.91
N ASP A 65 7.27 -11.82 21.98
CA ASP A 65 8.45 -12.23 22.78
C ASP A 65 9.26 -13.36 22.11
N ASP A 66 8.60 -14.36 21.49
CA ASP A 66 9.30 -15.47 20.83
C ASP A 66 9.87 -15.11 19.44
N TYR A 67 9.19 -14.25 18.67
CA TYR A 67 9.65 -13.79 17.35
C TYR A 67 9.49 -12.26 17.18
N PRO A 68 10.25 -11.45 17.92
CA PRO A 68 10.18 -9.99 17.86
C PRO A 68 10.48 -9.44 16.46
N VAL A 69 11.33 -10.14 15.71
CA VAL A 69 11.69 -9.79 14.32
C VAL A 69 10.49 -9.92 13.39
N VAL A 70 9.70 -10.99 13.51
CA VAL A 70 8.53 -11.24 12.63
C VAL A 70 7.43 -10.22 12.93
N CYS A 71 7.16 -9.97 14.21
CA CYS A 71 6.21 -8.97 14.68
C CYS A 71 6.57 -7.56 14.16
N LYS A 72 7.84 -7.15 14.30
CA LYS A 72 8.37 -5.86 13.82
C LYS A 72 8.32 -5.75 12.29
N LEU A 73 8.61 -6.84 11.57
CA LEU A 73 8.52 -6.89 10.10
C LEU A 73 7.08 -6.75 9.61
N VAL A 74 6.11 -7.46 10.21
CA VAL A 74 4.69 -7.38 9.83
C VAL A 74 4.14 -5.96 10.02
N VAL A 75 4.46 -5.32 11.14
CA VAL A 75 4.04 -3.93 11.42
C VAL A 75 4.68 -2.96 10.44
N THR A 76 5.99 -3.08 10.20
CA THR A 76 6.73 -2.22 9.27
C THR A 76 6.22 -2.36 7.85
N PHE A 77 5.98 -3.59 7.39
CA PHE A 77 5.46 -3.88 6.06
C PHE A 77 4.01 -3.40 5.90
N SER A 78 3.17 -3.56 6.93
CA SER A 78 1.82 -3.01 6.93
C SER A 78 1.82 -1.49 6.76
N ASN A 79 2.70 -0.78 7.47
CA ASN A 79 2.88 0.67 7.31
C ASN A 79 3.37 1.04 5.91
N TYR A 80 4.31 0.27 5.35
CA TYR A 80 4.76 0.44 3.97
C TYR A 80 3.61 0.35 2.96
N CYS A 81 2.74 -0.66 3.07
CA CYS A 81 1.60 -0.82 2.17
C CYS A 81 0.59 0.34 2.27
N ILE A 82 0.39 0.88 3.48
CA ILE A 82 -0.47 2.06 3.68
C ILE A 82 0.14 3.28 2.97
N MET A 83 1.44 3.54 3.17
CA MET A 83 2.14 4.65 2.51
C MET A 83 2.20 4.49 0.99
N ALA A 84 2.39 3.27 0.48
CA ALA A 84 2.33 2.96 -0.94
C ALA A 84 0.96 3.25 -1.54
N ASN A 85 -0.12 2.90 -0.86
CA ASN A 85 -1.47 3.23 -1.28
C ASN A 85 -1.70 4.75 -1.39
N TYR A 86 -1.27 5.53 -0.40
CA TYR A 86 -1.35 7.00 -0.46
C TYR A 86 -0.48 7.60 -1.56
N SER A 87 0.72 7.06 -1.77
CA SER A 87 1.64 7.55 -2.81
C SER A 87 1.07 7.29 -4.21
N TRP A 88 0.47 6.11 -4.43
CA TRP A 88 -0.21 5.81 -5.69
C TRP A 88 -1.46 6.65 -5.93
N LEU A 89 -2.23 6.99 -4.88
CA LEU A 89 -3.37 7.91 -4.97
C LEU A 89 -2.90 9.32 -5.38
N LEU A 90 -1.78 9.79 -4.81
CA LEU A 90 -1.16 11.07 -5.17
C LEU A 90 -0.65 11.07 -6.61
N VAL A 91 -0.01 9.98 -7.05
CA VAL A 91 0.47 9.82 -8.44
C VAL A 91 -0.69 9.85 -9.43
N GLU A 92 -1.81 9.21 -9.12
CA GLU A 92 -3.03 9.27 -9.94
C GLU A 92 -3.59 10.69 -10.01
N GLY A 93 -3.71 11.38 -8.87
CA GLY A 93 -4.19 12.77 -8.81
C GLY A 93 -3.29 13.72 -9.60
N HIS A 94 -1.97 13.59 -9.46
CA HIS A 94 -1.01 14.39 -10.22
C HIS A 94 -1.05 14.07 -11.72
N TYR A 95 -1.19 12.79 -12.09
CA TYR A 95 -1.33 12.38 -13.49
C TYR A 95 -2.59 12.99 -14.14
N LEU A 96 -3.72 12.97 -13.44
CA LEU A 96 -4.96 13.59 -13.91
C LEU A 96 -4.80 15.11 -14.06
N HIS A 97 -4.22 15.79 -13.07
CA HIS A 97 -3.96 17.22 -13.12
C HIS A 97 -3.08 17.61 -14.31
N THR A 98 -1.98 16.88 -14.52
CA THR A 98 -1.04 17.11 -15.62
C THR A 98 -1.70 16.84 -16.98
N LEU A 99 -2.55 15.81 -17.09
CA LEU A 99 -3.29 15.51 -18.32
C LEU A 99 -4.26 16.64 -18.72
N VAL A 100 -4.94 17.24 -17.74
CA VAL A 100 -5.89 18.34 -17.96
C VAL A 100 -5.16 19.66 -18.25
N SER A 101 -4.10 19.95 -17.49
CA SER A 101 -3.39 21.23 -17.59
C SER A 101 -2.44 21.29 -18.79
N ILE A 102 -1.86 20.16 -19.19
CA ILE A 102 -0.82 20.12 -20.24
C ILE A 102 -1.09 18.89 -21.15
N SER A 103 -1.68 19.16 -22.31
CA SER A 103 -2.16 18.12 -23.24
C SER A 103 -1.05 17.45 -24.08
N PHE A 104 0.19 17.94 -24.02
CA PHE A 104 1.32 17.49 -24.86
C PHE A 104 2.35 16.68 -24.07
N PHE A 105 2.10 15.39 -23.81
CA PHE A 105 3.09 14.57 -23.09
C PHE A 105 3.45 13.23 -23.72
N SER A 106 4.77 13.01 -23.79
CA SER A 106 5.44 11.80 -24.28
C SER A 106 5.20 10.62 -23.33
N LYS A 107 4.55 9.56 -23.85
CA LYS A 107 3.83 8.57 -23.02
C LYS A 107 4.70 7.52 -22.33
N LYS A 108 5.89 7.16 -22.82
CA LYS A 108 6.63 5.99 -22.30
C LYS A 108 7.62 6.29 -21.17
N LYS A 109 8.45 7.33 -21.31
CA LYS A 109 9.51 7.64 -20.32
C LYS A 109 8.95 8.20 -19.00
N HIS A 110 7.85 8.95 -19.06
CA HIS A 110 7.20 9.51 -17.89
C HIS A 110 6.46 8.47 -17.04
N ILE A 111 5.83 7.45 -17.64
CA ILE A 111 5.16 6.38 -16.89
C ILE A 111 6.15 5.65 -15.98
N TRP A 112 7.35 5.38 -16.47
CA TRP A 112 8.39 4.74 -15.65
C TRP A 112 8.79 5.59 -14.44
N TRP A 113 8.91 6.91 -14.63
CA TRP A 113 9.11 7.86 -13.52
C TRP A 113 7.97 7.84 -12.50
N TYR A 114 6.71 7.79 -12.96
CA TYR A 114 5.56 7.69 -12.06
C TYR A 114 5.54 6.40 -11.24
N ILE A 115 5.94 5.27 -11.84
CA ILE A 115 6.07 3.99 -11.11
C ILE A 115 7.14 4.08 -10.03
N ILE A 116 8.29 4.69 -10.35
CA ILE A 116 9.38 4.89 -9.38
C ILE A 116 8.94 5.81 -8.26
N MET A 117 8.23 6.90 -8.55
CA MET A 117 7.73 7.77 -7.48
C MET A 117 6.67 7.07 -6.63
N GLY A 118 5.76 6.31 -7.23
CA GLY A 118 4.68 5.62 -6.51
C GLY A 118 5.19 4.58 -5.53
N TRP A 119 6.18 3.77 -5.91
CA TRP A 119 6.78 2.76 -5.04
C TRP A 119 7.96 3.27 -4.22
N GLY A 120 8.73 4.22 -4.73
CA GLY A 120 9.98 4.70 -4.12
C GLY A 120 9.77 5.63 -2.92
N LEU A 121 8.82 6.56 -2.99
CA LEU A 121 8.50 7.46 -1.87
C LEU A 121 8.18 6.71 -0.56
N PRO A 122 7.30 5.69 -0.56
CA PRO A 122 7.04 4.85 0.62
C PRO A 122 8.29 4.15 1.17
N ILE A 123 9.19 3.66 0.29
CA ILE A 123 10.42 2.98 0.71
C ILE A 123 11.31 3.97 1.48
N ILE A 124 11.51 5.18 0.94
CA ILE A 124 12.37 6.20 1.57
C ILE A 124 11.85 6.54 2.97
N VAL A 125 10.55 6.75 3.12
CA VAL A 125 9.95 7.09 4.41
C VAL A 125 10.12 5.94 5.41
N ILE A 126 9.82 4.70 5.01
CA ILE A 126 9.93 3.54 5.89
C ILE A 126 11.39 3.24 6.29
N VAL A 127 12.33 3.38 5.35
CA VAL A 127 13.77 3.22 5.65
C VAL A 127 14.24 4.31 6.61
N SER A 128 13.85 5.57 6.40
CA SER A 128 14.21 6.66 7.31
C SER A 128 13.65 6.45 8.72
N TRP A 129 12.39 5.99 8.83
CA TRP A 129 11.77 5.65 10.10
C TRP A 129 12.46 4.44 10.77
N GLY A 130 12.78 3.40 10.00
CA GLY A 130 13.47 2.21 10.50
C GLY A 130 14.87 2.53 11.01
N LEU A 131 15.62 3.38 10.30
CA LEU A 131 16.93 3.87 10.73
C LEU A 131 16.81 4.72 12.00
N ALA A 132 15.86 5.67 12.04
CA ALA A 132 15.65 6.48 13.24
C ALA A 132 15.32 5.61 14.47
N LYS A 133 14.49 4.57 14.30
CA LYS A 133 14.14 3.61 15.35
C LYS A 133 15.34 2.76 15.76
N TYR A 134 16.21 2.38 14.83
CA TYR A 134 17.44 1.66 15.13
C TYR A 134 18.43 2.53 15.92
N PHE A 135 18.57 3.82 15.59
CA PHE A 135 19.50 4.69 16.29
C PHE A 135 19.01 5.16 17.67
N TYR A 136 17.70 5.34 17.87
CA TYR A 136 17.16 5.89 19.12
C TYR A 136 16.57 4.87 20.09
N GLU A 137 16.22 3.66 19.63
CA GLU A 137 15.48 2.66 20.42
C GLU A 137 16.29 1.39 20.72
N ASP A 138 17.50 1.23 20.15
CA ASP A 138 18.46 0.15 20.50
C ASP A 138 19.55 0.62 21.51
N GLU A 139 19.47 1.87 22.01
CA GLU A 139 20.32 2.37 23.11
C GLU A 139 19.62 2.33 24.50
N GLY A 140 18.53 1.58 24.65
CA GLY A 140 17.76 1.44 25.90
C GLY A 140 17.78 0.03 26.47
#